data_AF-A0A011Q7M5-F1
#
_entry.id   AF-A0A011Q7M5-F1
#
_cell.length_a   1.000
_cell.length_b   1.000
_cell.length_c   1.000
_cell.angle_alpha   90.00
_cell.angle_beta   90.00
_cell.angle_gamma   90.00
#
_symmetry.space_group_name_H-M   'P 1'
#
loop_
_entity.id
_entity.type
_entity.pdbx_description
1 polymer ?
#
loop_
_entity_poly.entity_id
_entity_poly.type
_entity_poly.pdbx_seq_one_letter_code
_entity_poly.pdbx_strand_id
1 'polypeptide(L)'
;MTPEPPQLEGERLRAQRILMRLEVLLAEDDTRACDLWCESAALIEAHLGTVAKRLGNQIDNYDFAKALQTLRQANQAGATAPWSARRNS
;
A
#
# COMPACT_ATOMS: atom_id res chain seq x y z
N MET A 1 10.73 -14.71 20.59
CA MET A 1 10.68 -13.88 19.37
C MET A 1 11.33 -14.69 18.26
N THR A 2 10.53 -15.34 17.43
CA THR A 2 11.03 -15.91 16.17
C THR A 2 11.36 -14.73 15.27
N PRO A 3 12.61 -14.57 14.79
CA PRO A 3 12.90 -13.56 13.80
C PRO A 3 12.04 -13.87 12.56
N GLU A 4 11.22 -12.91 12.13
CA GLU A 4 10.57 -12.99 10.82
C GLU A 4 11.68 -13.22 9.78
N PRO A 5 11.53 -14.20 8.85
CA PRO A 5 12.55 -14.45 7.86
C PRO A 5 12.87 -13.15 7.10
N PRO A 6 14.15 -12.83 6.86
CA PRO A 6 14.59 -11.53 6.30
C PRO A 6 13.96 -11.19 4.95
N GLN A 7 13.38 -12.17 4.27
CA GLN A 7 12.64 -12.02 3.02
C GLN A 7 11.30 -11.28 3.22
N LEU A 8 10.56 -11.59 4.29
CA LEU A 8 9.23 -11.00 4.55
C LEU A 8 9.33 -9.52 4.94
N GLU A 9 10.38 -9.14 5.69
CA GLU A 9 10.64 -7.75 6.03
C GLU A 9 11.01 -6.92 4.78
N GLY A 10 11.82 -7.50 3.88
CA GLY A 10 12.14 -6.88 2.60
C GLY A 10 10.91 -6.66 1.71
N GLU A 11 10.00 -7.63 1.65
CA GLU A 11 8.73 -7.54 0.90
C GLU A 11 7.77 -6.52 1.52
N ARG A 12 7.66 -6.48 2.85
CA ARG A 12 6.90 -5.46 3.59
C ARG A 12 7.41 -4.04 3.29
N LEU A 13 8.72 -3.81 3.35
CA LEU A 13 9.31 -2.51 3.05
C LEU A 13 9.14 -2.12 1.58
N ARG A 14 9.22 -3.09 0.66
CA ARG A 14 8.91 -2.88 -0.76
C ARG A 14 7.44 -2.51 -0.96
N ALA A 15 6.51 -3.24 -0.34
CA ALA A 15 5.08 -2.97 -0.41
C ALA A 15 4.76 -1.55 0.05
N GLN A 16 5.34 -1.12 1.19
CA GLN A 16 5.16 0.24 1.69
C GLN A 16 5.66 1.31 0.72
N ARG A 17 6.84 1.13 0.10
CA ARG A 17 7.34 2.08 -0.91
C ARG A 17 6.44 2.16 -2.13
N ILE A 18 5.93 1.02 -2.60
CA ILE A 18 5.00 0.96 -3.72
C ILE A 18 3.71 1.68 -3.36
N LEU A 19 3.16 1.46 -2.16
CA LEU A 19 1.95 2.13 -1.69
C LEU A 19 2.13 3.66 -1.63
N MET A 20 3.26 4.15 -1.11
CA MET A 20 3.57 5.59 -1.13
C MET A 20 3.68 6.15 -2.56
N ARG A 21 4.28 5.38 -3.48
CA ARG A 21 4.39 5.77 -4.90
C ARG A 21 3.01 5.80 -5.57
N LEU A 22 2.18 4.79 -5.28
CA LEU A 22 0.83 4.67 -5.79
C LEU A 22 -0.05 5.83 -5.29
N GLU A 23 0.13 6.29 -4.05
CA GLU A 23 -0.58 7.45 -3.53
C GLU A 23 -0.31 8.72 -4.35
N VAL A 24 0.96 8.96 -4.70
CA VAL A 24 1.34 10.11 -5.53
C VAL A 24 0.78 9.97 -6.94
N LEU A 25 0.91 8.78 -7.54
CA LEU A 25 0.41 8.54 -8.91
C LEU A 25 -1.10 8.66 -8.99
N LEU A 26 -1.87 8.14 -8.02
CA LEU A 26 -3.33 8.31 -7.97
C LEU A 26 -3.78 9.77 -7.82
N ALA A 27 -2.87 10.70 -7.49
CA ALA A 27 -3.17 12.13 -7.40
C ALA A 27 -2.71 12.91 -8.64
N GLU A 28 -1.73 12.39 -9.40
CA GLU A 28 -1.07 13.12 -10.49
C GLU A 28 -1.25 12.45 -11.87
N ASP A 29 -1.21 11.13 -11.94
CA ASP A 29 -1.19 10.34 -13.17
C ASP A 29 -1.86 8.96 -12.96
N ASP A 30 -3.16 8.92 -13.24
CA ASP A 30 -4.00 7.73 -13.11
C ASP A 30 -3.55 6.57 -14.02
N THR A 31 -2.98 6.89 -15.20
CA THR A 31 -2.51 5.86 -16.14
C THR A 31 -1.32 5.12 -15.55
N ARG A 32 -0.34 5.88 -15.04
CA ARG A 32 0.81 5.30 -14.35
C ARG A 32 0.44 4.60 -13.04
N ALA A 33 -0.63 5.05 -12.37
CA ALA A 33 -1.14 4.37 -11.18
C ALA A 33 -1.66 2.98 -11.52
N CYS A 34 -2.41 2.82 -12.62
CA CYS A 34 -2.84 1.53 -13.14
C CYS A 34 -1.66 0.61 -13.46
N ASP A 35 -0.67 1.11 -14.19
CA ASP A 35 0.52 0.31 -14.56
C ASP A 35 1.25 -0.20 -13.30
N LEU A 36 1.53 0.71 -12.35
CA LEU A 36 2.19 0.35 -11.11
C LEU A 36 1.35 -0.65 -10.28
N TRP A 37 0.04 -0.47 -10.24
CA TRP A 37 -0.86 -1.39 -9.56
C TRP A 37 -0.80 -2.79 -10.18
N CYS A 38 -0.94 -2.91 -11.50
CA CYS A 38 -0.89 -4.20 -12.20
C CYS A 38 0.43 -4.94 -11.96
N GLU A 39 1.57 -4.23 -11.96
CA GLU A 39 2.88 -4.82 -11.68
C GLU A 39 3.04 -5.30 -10.23
N SER A 40 2.34 -4.67 -9.28
CA SER A 40 2.57 -4.86 -7.84
C SER A 40 1.38 -5.41 -7.06
N ALA A 41 0.25 -5.66 -7.71
CA ALA A 41 -1.01 -6.07 -7.09
C ALA A 41 -0.83 -7.31 -6.21
N ALA A 42 -0.14 -8.35 -6.71
CA ALA A 42 0.11 -9.57 -5.95
C ALA A 42 0.88 -9.32 -4.63
N LEU A 43 1.86 -8.42 -4.66
CA LEU A 43 2.66 -8.07 -3.49
C LEU A 43 1.89 -7.18 -2.51
N ILE A 44 1.08 -6.26 -3.03
CA ILE A 44 0.18 -5.43 -2.20
C ILE A 44 -0.93 -6.28 -1.58
N GLU A 45 -1.51 -7.23 -2.31
CA GLU A 45 -2.53 -8.16 -1.82
C GLU A 45 -2.03 -9.06 -0.70
N ALA A 46 -0.80 -9.56 -0.82
CA ALA A 46 -0.16 -10.32 0.25
C ALA A 46 0.03 -9.48 1.53
N HIS A 47 0.19 -8.16 1.41
CA HIS A 47 0.46 -7.27 2.54
C HIS A 47 -0.79 -6.65 3.17
N LEU A 48 -1.74 -6.19 2.35
CA LEU A 48 -2.94 -5.44 2.75
C LEU A 48 -4.23 -6.28 2.70
N GLY A 49 -4.19 -7.48 2.11
CA GLY A 49 -5.32 -8.40 2.05
C GLY A 49 -6.58 -7.77 1.47
N THR A 50 -7.62 -7.65 2.28
CA THR A 50 -8.93 -7.13 1.86
C THR A 50 -8.86 -5.67 1.38
N VAL A 51 -7.96 -4.85 1.92
CA VAL A 51 -7.80 -3.46 1.48
C VAL A 51 -7.24 -3.40 0.06
N ALA A 52 -6.29 -4.29 -0.28
CA ALA A 52 -5.75 -4.39 -1.63
C ALA A 52 -6.83 -4.78 -2.65
N LYS A 53 -7.70 -5.75 -2.32
CA LYS A 53 -8.83 -6.11 -3.20
C LYS A 53 -9.77 -4.93 -3.45
N ARG A 54 -9.99 -4.10 -2.42
CA ARG A 54 -10.80 -2.88 -2.57
C ARG A 54 -10.13 -1.86 -3.49
N LEU A 55 -8.83 -1.65 -3.34
CA LEU A 55 -8.03 -0.78 -4.20
C LEU A 55 -8.05 -1.27 -5.64
N GLY A 56 -7.83 -2.57 -5.88
CA GLY A 56 -7.89 -3.17 -7.20
C GLY A 56 -9.23 -2.94 -7.88
N ASN A 57 -10.33 -3.23 -7.19
CA ASN A 57 -11.67 -2.95 -7.72
C ASN A 57 -11.87 -1.46 -8.06
N GLN A 58 -11.35 -0.54 -7.26
CA GLN A 58 -11.48 0.90 -7.53
C GLN A 58 -10.65 1.32 -8.75
N ILE A 59 -9.44 0.80 -8.89
CA ILE A 59 -8.55 1.06 -10.03
C ILE A 59 -9.16 0.47 -11.32
N ASP A 60 -9.68 -0.77 -11.27
CA ASP A 60 -10.34 -1.44 -12.39
C ASP A 60 -11.62 -0.70 -12.85
N ASN A 61 -12.31 -0.03 -11.92
CA ASN A 61 -13.49 0.79 -12.22
C ASN A 61 -13.13 2.26 -12.56
N TYR A 62 -11.85 2.61 -12.69
CA TYR A 62 -11.39 4.00 -12.92
C TYR A 62 -11.80 5.00 -11.82
N ASP A 63 -12.09 4.48 -10.62
CA ASP A 63 -12.50 5.21 -9.42
C ASP A 63 -11.25 5.71 -8.62
N PHE A 64 -10.31 6.39 -9.31
CA PHE A 64 -8.99 6.75 -8.75
C PHE A 64 -9.06 7.63 -7.49
N ALA A 65 -10.01 8.56 -7.44
CA ALA A 65 -10.25 9.38 -6.25
C ALA A 65 -10.65 8.53 -5.02
N LYS A 66 -11.45 7.48 -5.21
CA LYS A 66 -11.82 6.55 -4.12
C LYS A 66 -10.65 5.64 -3.74
N ALA A 67 -9.84 5.23 -4.72
CA ALA A 67 -8.61 4.48 -4.47
C ALA A 67 -7.65 5.29 -3.59
N LEU A 68 -7.43 6.56 -3.92
CA LEU A 68 -6.59 7.46 -3.13
C LEU A 68 -7.09 7.61 -1.68
N GLN A 69 -8.40 7.80 -1.50
CA GLN A 69 -8.99 7.89 -0.16
C GLN A 69 -8.81 6.59 0.64
N THR A 70 -9.04 5.44 0.00
CA THR A 70 -8.89 4.12 0.61
C THR A 70 -7.44 3.88 1.04
N LEU A 71 -6.48 4.26 0.19
CA LEU A 71 -5.05 4.13 0.46
C LEU A 71 -4.61 5.02 1.63
N ARG A 72 -5.10 6.27 1.69
CA ARG A 72 -4.83 7.17 2.82
C ARG A 72 -5.40 6.64 4.13
N GLN A 73 -6.61 6.09 4.11
CA GLN A 73 -7.21 5.45 5.28
C GLN A 73 -6.42 4.22 5.73
N ALA A 74 -5.96 3.39 4.79
CA ALA A 74 -5.13 2.23 5.07
C ALA A 74 -3.78 2.62 5.69
N ASN A 75 -3.16 3.69 5.20
CA ASN A 75 -1.91 4.21 5.73
C ASN A 75 -2.09 4.78 7.15
N GLN A 76 -3.21 5.46 7.43
CA GLN A 76 -3.56 5.94 8.78
C GLN A 76 -3.90 4.79 9.75
N ALA A 77 -4.57 3.73 9.27
CA ALA A 77 -4.86 2.54 10.06
C ALA A 77 -3.60 1.71 10.35
N GLY A 78 -2.65 1.66 9.40
CA GLY A 78 -1.32 1.08 9.61
C GLY A 78 -0.44 1.90 10.57
N ALA A 79 -0.59 3.23 10.57
CA ALA A 79 0.10 4.15 11.48
C ALA A 79 -0.42 4.08 12.94
N THR A 80 -1.56 3.42 13.17
CA THR A 80 -2.08 3.13 14.52
C THR A 80 -1.65 1.75 15.06
N ALA A 81 -0.91 0.95 14.28
CA ALA A 81 -0.18 -0.19 14.82
C ALA A 81 1.10 0.31 15.54
N PRO A 82 1.28 0.01 16.85
CA PRO A 82 2.38 0.53 17.64
C PRO A 82 3.71 -0.15 17.26
N TRP A 83 4.32 0.30 16.18
CA TRP A 83 5.76 0.13 15.94
C TRP A 83 6.47 1.48 15.82
N SER A 84 5.73 2.60 15.85
CA SER A 84 6.26 3.97 15.92
C SER A 84 6.83 4.36 17.29
N ALA A 85 6.91 3.43 18.25
CA ALA A 85 7.60 3.64 19.53
C ALA A 85 9.14 3.56 19.36
N ARG A 86 9.70 4.40 18.49
CA ARG A 86 11.11 4.81 18.59
C ARG A 86 11.36 6.15 17.90
N ARG A 87 10.68 7.20 18.36
CA ARG A 87 11.31 8.53 18.40
C ARG A 87 11.69 8.82 19.86
N ASN A 88 12.95 8.52 20.15
CA ASN A 88 13.73 8.88 21.33
C ASN A 88 14.86 9.77 20.76
N SER A 89 15.16 10.98 21.19
CA SER A 89 14.76 11.81 22.34
C SER A 89 14.71 13.27 21.89
#